data_AF-A0A7S2BXQ5-F1
#
_entry.id   AF-A0A7S2BXQ5-F1
#
_cell.length_a   1.000
_cell.length_b   1.000
_cell.length_c   1.000
_cell.angle_alpha   90.00
_cell.angle_beta   90.00
_cell.angle_gamma   90.00
#
_symmetry.space_group_name_H-M   'P 1'
#
loop_
_entity.id
_entity.type
_entity.pdbx_description
1 polymer ?
#
loop_
_entity_poly.entity_id
_entity_poly.type
_entity_poly.pdbx_seq_one_letter_code
_entity_poly.pdbx_strand_id
1 'polypeptide(L)'
;MKDDRNNIKAIFRRAKAHFERGEHVEAQQDIERLLELDPGNSEAKALLPQVKRAQKLADKESKSTFAKMCKGFGKVGFGKENKKPEPSPAQEEPEEERNMDVAAVTFRIDHKIEEGETLHVVGSIDLLGAWDTSRALPLVRQPAKRNLEALMAGKPQPECHIWEACIDIPVAEGRVEYKYVLRGPAGDKQEEGDKHILQLAGMGGSRCRCADFWRKSLLPPED
;
A
#
# COMPACT_ATOMS: atom_id res chain seq x y z
N MET A 1 -10.69 -24.13 -23.25
CA MET A 1 -10.90 -23.12 -22.19
C MET A 1 -12.37 -22.72 -22.23
N LYS A 2 -13.13 -22.97 -21.17
CA LYS A 2 -14.54 -22.55 -21.11
C LYS A 2 -14.55 -21.07 -20.77
N ASP A 3 -15.25 -20.29 -21.59
CA ASP A 3 -15.32 -18.83 -21.51
C ASP A 3 -16.16 -18.43 -20.27
N ASP A 4 -15.49 -18.22 -19.13
CA ASP A 4 -16.05 -17.78 -17.84
C ASP A 4 -16.46 -16.28 -17.86
N ARG A 5 -16.93 -15.75 -19.00
CA ARG A 5 -17.25 -14.32 -19.16
C ARG A 5 -18.32 -13.79 -18.21
N ASN A 6 -19.14 -14.69 -17.64
CA ASN A 6 -20.22 -14.36 -16.69
C ASN A 6 -20.03 -15.03 -15.32
N ASN A 7 -18.79 -15.43 -14.96
CA ASN A 7 -18.54 -16.01 -13.65
C ASN A 7 -18.58 -14.91 -12.57
N ILE A 8 -19.61 -14.95 -11.71
CA ILE A 8 -19.86 -13.96 -10.63
C ILE A 8 -18.60 -13.71 -9.78
N LYS A 9 -17.84 -14.77 -9.46
CA LYS A 9 -16.60 -14.65 -8.68
C LYS A 9 -15.48 -13.97 -9.45
N ALA A 10 -15.39 -14.19 -10.76
CA ALA A 10 -14.40 -13.55 -11.61
C ALA A 10 -14.72 -12.04 -11.77
N ILE A 11 -15.99 -11.70 -11.96
CA ILE A 11 -16.45 -10.31 -12.03
C ILE A 11 -16.19 -9.58 -10.71
N PHE A 12 -16.46 -10.22 -9.56
CA PHE A 12 -16.19 -9.61 -8.26
C PHE A 12 -14.70 -9.34 -8.03
N ARG A 13 -13.85 -10.31 -8.39
CA ARG A 13 -12.39 -10.16 -8.29
C ARG A 13 -11.88 -9.05 -9.21
N ARG A 14 -12.43 -8.94 -10.42
CA ARG A 14 -12.10 -7.86 -11.37
C ARG A 14 -12.53 -6.49 -10.86
N ALA A 15 -13.76 -6.36 -10.37
CA ALA A 15 -14.26 -5.16 -9.69
C ALA A 15 -13.34 -4.71 -8.54
N LYS A 16 -12.92 -5.66 -7.70
CA LYS A 16 -12.03 -5.37 -6.57
C LYS A 16 -10.65 -4.89 -7.05
N ALA A 17 -10.09 -5.53 -8.08
CA ALA A 17 -8.81 -5.10 -8.65
C ALA A 17 -8.88 -3.70 -9.26
N HIS A 18 -9.94 -3.38 -10.02
CA HIS A 18 -10.18 -2.02 -10.52
C HIS A 18 -10.31 -1.01 -9.38
N PHE A 19 -11.01 -1.36 -8.30
CA PHE A 19 -11.15 -0.49 -7.14
C PHE A 19 -9.81 -0.23 -6.43
N GLU A 20 -8.98 -1.26 -6.25
CA GLU A 20 -7.62 -1.14 -5.68
C GLU A 20 -6.67 -0.33 -6.59
N ARG A 21 -6.92 -0.31 -7.90
CA ARG A 21 -6.18 0.47 -8.90
C ARG A 21 -6.65 1.92 -9.06
N GLY A 22 -7.72 2.33 -8.37
CA GLY A 22 -8.30 3.67 -8.53
C GLY A 22 -9.20 3.83 -9.77
N GLU A 23 -9.42 2.75 -10.52
CA GLU A 23 -10.28 2.67 -11.71
C GLU A 23 -11.74 2.54 -11.25
N HIS A 24 -12.24 3.60 -10.62
CA HIS A 24 -13.51 3.59 -9.91
C HIS A 24 -14.73 3.48 -10.86
N VAL A 25 -14.60 3.89 -12.12
CA VAL A 25 -15.68 3.77 -13.13
C VAL A 25 -15.84 2.32 -13.56
N GLU A 26 -14.73 1.66 -13.88
CA GLU A 26 -14.65 0.25 -14.28
C GLU A 26 -15.08 -0.66 -13.14
N ALA A 27 -14.63 -0.37 -11.91
CA ALA A 27 -15.07 -1.06 -10.72
C ALA A 27 -16.59 -0.96 -10.51
N GLN A 28 -17.17 0.23 -10.75
CA GLN A 28 -18.62 0.42 -10.63
C GLN A 28 -19.39 -0.40 -11.66
N GLN A 29 -18.95 -0.39 -12.93
CA GLN A 29 -19.59 -1.15 -14.01
C GLN A 29 -19.56 -2.65 -13.74
N ASP A 30 -18.44 -3.17 -13.23
CA ASP A 30 -18.32 -4.59 -12.88
C ASP A 30 -19.23 -4.98 -11.73
N ILE A 31 -19.36 -4.12 -10.71
CA ILE A 31 -20.25 -4.37 -9.57
C ILE A 31 -21.72 -4.29 -10.01
N GLU A 32 -22.09 -3.34 -10.87
CA GLU A 32 -23.45 -3.22 -11.40
C GLU A 32 -23.81 -4.44 -12.25
N ARG A 33 -22.92 -4.88 -13.14
CA ARG A 33 -23.09 -6.13 -13.91
C ARG A 33 -23.17 -7.36 -13.01
N LEU A 34 -22.41 -7.39 -11.92
CA LEU A 34 -22.49 -8.47 -10.95
C LEU A 34 -23.86 -8.50 -10.26
N LEU A 35 -24.38 -7.35 -9.85
CA LEU A 35 -25.70 -7.23 -9.22
C LEU A 35 -26.86 -7.51 -10.18
N GLU A 36 -26.66 -7.33 -11.49
CA GLU A 36 -27.60 -7.78 -12.52
C GLU A 36 -27.67 -9.31 -12.61
N LEU A 37 -26.52 -10.00 -12.45
CA LEU A 37 -26.43 -11.46 -12.49
C LEU A 37 -26.80 -12.13 -11.16
N ASP A 38 -26.48 -11.49 -10.04
CA ASP A 38 -26.79 -11.95 -8.68
C ASP A 38 -27.22 -10.77 -7.80
N PRO A 39 -28.52 -10.42 -7.84
CA PRO A 39 -29.09 -9.38 -6.97
C PRO A 39 -28.97 -9.72 -5.47
N GLY A 40 -28.71 -10.97 -5.11
CA GLY A 40 -28.53 -11.45 -3.74
C GLY A 40 -27.12 -11.23 -3.17
N ASN A 41 -26.17 -10.77 -3.99
CA ASN A 41 -24.77 -10.71 -3.61
C ASN A 41 -24.49 -9.62 -2.55
N SER A 42 -24.29 -10.06 -1.30
CA SER A 42 -23.99 -9.16 -0.17
C SER A 42 -22.66 -8.41 -0.33
N GLU A 43 -21.65 -9.03 -0.96
CA GLU A 43 -20.31 -8.44 -1.11
C GLU A 43 -20.33 -7.28 -2.13
N ALA A 44 -20.99 -7.48 -3.27
CA ALA A 44 -21.17 -6.45 -4.29
C ALA A 44 -22.02 -5.27 -3.79
N LYS A 45 -23.08 -5.54 -3.01
CA LYS A 45 -23.88 -4.50 -2.35
C LYS A 45 -23.08 -3.69 -1.33
N ALA A 46 -22.14 -4.32 -0.62
CA ALA A 46 -21.27 -3.63 0.33
C ALA A 46 -20.18 -2.80 -0.37
N LEU A 47 -19.71 -3.22 -1.56
CA LEU A 47 -18.64 -2.56 -2.29
C LEU A 47 -19.13 -1.36 -3.12
N LEU A 48 -20.34 -1.42 -3.70
CA LEU A 48 -20.88 -0.35 -4.57
C LEU A 48 -20.86 1.05 -3.95
N PRO A 49 -21.28 1.27 -2.68
CA PRO A 49 -21.23 2.59 -2.05
C PRO A 49 -19.80 3.10 -1.84
N GLN A 50 -18.84 2.19 -1.62
CA GLN A 50 -17.43 2.54 -1.42
C GLN A 50 -16.81 3.04 -2.73
N VAL A 51 -17.07 2.33 -3.83
CA VAL A 51 -16.64 2.74 -5.17
C VAL A 51 -17.21 4.11 -5.55
N LYS A 52 -18.52 4.32 -5.34
CA LYS A 52 -19.18 5.62 -5.64
C LYS A 52 -18.61 6.78 -4.82
N ARG A 53 -18.28 6.55 -3.55
CA ARG A 53 -17.63 7.57 -2.70
C ARG A 53 -16.22 7.89 -3.17
N ALA A 54 -15.43 6.86 -3.49
CA ALA A 54 -14.08 7.03 -3.99
C ALA A 54 -14.06 7.77 -5.34
N GLN A 55 -14.95 7.42 -6.27
CA GLN A 55 -15.15 8.14 -7.53
C GLN A 55 -15.44 9.63 -7.30
N LYS A 56 -16.36 9.94 -6.36
CA LYS A 56 -16.75 11.33 -6.08
C LYS A 56 -15.60 12.13 -5.44
N LEU A 57 -14.78 11.49 -4.62
CA LEU A 57 -13.61 12.13 -4.03
C LEU A 57 -12.54 12.40 -5.09
N ALA A 58 -12.23 11.41 -5.93
CA ALA A 58 -11.31 11.56 -7.05
C ALA A 58 -11.76 12.66 -8.02
N ASP A 59 -13.04 12.69 -8.38
CA ASP A 59 -13.61 13.72 -9.26
C ASP A 59 -13.56 15.13 -8.63
N LYS A 60 -13.74 15.23 -7.30
CA LYS A 60 -13.61 16.50 -6.56
C LYS A 60 -12.15 16.98 -6.50
N GLU A 61 -11.20 16.07 -6.30
CA GLU A 61 -9.77 16.38 -6.32
C GLU A 61 -9.35 16.84 -7.72
N SER A 62 -9.73 16.10 -8.76
CA SER A 62 -9.47 16.47 -10.16
C SER A 62 -10.04 17.85 -10.51
N LYS A 63 -11.26 18.18 -10.04
CA LYS A 63 -11.85 19.52 -10.22
C LYS A 63 -11.08 20.62 -9.48
N SER A 64 -10.60 20.34 -8.26
CA SER A 64 -9.82 21.30 -7.47
C SER A 64 -8.44 21.57 -8.08
N THR A 65 -7.80 20.51 -8.59
CA THR A 65 -6.50 20.59 -9.27
C THR A 65 -6.63 21.29 -10.62
N PHE A 66 -7.67 20.98 -11.41
CA PHE A 66 -7.97 21.67 -12.67
C PHE A 66 -8.23 23.18 -12.47
N ALA A 67 -9.00 23.54 -11.43
CA ALA A 67 -9.26 24.94 -11.10
C ALA A 67 -7.99 25.72 -10.68
N LYS A 68 -7.00 25.04 -10.09
CA LYS A 68 -5.69 25.63 -9.78
C LYS A 68 -4.81 25.74 -11.03
N MET A 69 -4.84 24.75 -11.92
CA MET A 69 -4.11 24.81 -13.19
C MET A 69 -4.62 25.90 -14.14
N CYS A 70 -5.95 26.11 -14.24
CA CYS A 70 -6.53 27.18 -15.07
C CYS A 70 -6.22 28.62 -14.63
N LYS A 71 -5.77 28.83 -13.38
CA LYS A 71 -5.35 30.17 -12.90
C LYS A 71 -3.87 30.46 -13.17
N GLY A 72 -3.06 29.45 -13.52
CA GLY A 72 -1.61 29.58 -13.71
C GLY A 72 -1.14 29.79 -15.15
N PHE A 73 -2.00 29.60 -16.16
CA PHE A 73 -1.65 29.79 -17.57
C PHE A 73 -2.56 30.82 -18.23
N GLY A 74 -2.00 32.00 -18.49
CA GLY A 74 -2.66 33.04 -19.25
C GLY A 74 -2.98 32.59 -20.67
N LYS A 75 -4.24 32.81 -21.07
CA LYS A 75 -4.69 33.21 -22.40
C LYS A 75 -4.23 32.34 -23.59
N VAL A 76 -5.02 31.31 -23.91
CA VAL A 76 -5.16 30.81 -25.29
C VAL A 76 -6.62 30.41 -25.54
N GLY A 77 -7.10 30.70 -26.75
CA GLY A 77 -8.51 30.91 -27.09
C GLY A 77 -9.43 29.69 -27.06
N PHE A 78 -10.71 29.97 -26.85
CA PHE A 78 -11.83 29.05 -27.06
C PHE A 78 -12.00 28.75 -28.55
N GLY A 79 -11.86 27.48 -28.94
CA GLY A 79 -12.38 26.92 -30.18
C GLY A 79 -13.25 25.72 -29.83
N LYS A 80 -14.55 25.83 -30.07
CA LYS A 80 -15.51 24.72 -29.96
C LYS A 80 -15.23 23.72 -31.08
N GLU A 81 -14.98 22.46 -30.74
CA GLU A 81 -15.38 21.33 -31.58
C GLU A 81 -15.69 20.10 -30.73
N ASN A 82 -16.90 19.59 -30.93
CA ASN A 82 -17.44 18.40 -30.30
C ASN A 82 -16.86 17.18 -31.05
N LYS A 83 -15.78 16.59 -30.54
CA LYS A 83 -15.34 15.24 -30.93
C LYS A 83 -15.46 14.32 -29.72
N LYS A 84 -16.22 13.24 -29.92
CA LYS A 84 -16.19 12.02 -29.10
C LYS A 84 -14.72 11.74 -28.73
N PRO A 85 -14.34 11.55 -27.46
CA PRO A 85 -12.97 11.19 -27.15
C PRO A 85 -12.71 9.82 -27.79
N GLU A 86 -11.99 9.85 -28.91
CA GLU A 86 -11.10 8.76 -29.27
C GLU A 86 -10.25 8.45 -28.04
N PRO A 87 -9.91 7.17 -27.78
CA PRO A 87 -9.03 6.84 -26.69
C PRO A 87 -7.81 7.75 -26.81
N SER A 88 -7.59 8.60 -25.80
CA SER A 88 -6.38 9.42 -25.78
C SER A 88 -5.21 8.45 -25.99
N PRO A 89 -4.23 8.78 -26.85
CA PRO A 89 -2.97 8.07 -26.79
C PRO A 89 -2.60 8.07 -25.32
N ALA A 90 -2.38 6.86 -24.77
CA ALA A 90 -1.92 6.70 -23.41
C ALA A 90 -0.90 7.80 -23.20
N GLN A 91 -1.18 8.73 -22.28
CA GLN A 91 -0.11 9.55 -21.78
C GLN A 91 0.87 8.50 -21.30
N GLU A 92 1.98 8.36 -22.02
CA GLU A 92 3.18 7.74 -21.49
C GLU A 92 3.41 8.53 -20.21
N GLU A 93 2.85 8.04 -19.10
CA GLU A 93 3.52 8.18 -17.81
C GLU A 93 4.96 7.93 -18.16
N PRO A 94 5.89 8.86 -17.86
CA PRO A 94 7.29 8.64 -18.21
C PRO A 94 7.56 7.19 -17.83
N GLU A 95 7.91 6.36 -18.82
CA GLU A 95 8.27 4.99 -18.55
C GLU A 95 9.49 5.13 -17.63
N GLU A 96 9.24 5.23 -16.33
CA GLU A 96 10.23 5.01 -15.31
C GLU A 96 10.64 3.60 -15.64
N GLU A 97 11.74 3.47 -16.38
CA GLU A 97 12.35 2.20 -16.71
C GLU A 97 12.44 1.45 -15.40
N ARG A 98 11.48 0.54 -15.18
CA ARG A 98 11.30 -0.10 -13.89
C ARG A 98 12.57 -0.90 -13.70
N ASN A 99 13.41 -0.48 -12.75
CA ASN A 99 14.68 -1.12 -12.54
C ASN A 99 14.43 -2.59 -12.15
N MET A 100 14.67 -3.50 -13.09
CA MET A 100 14.40 -4.93 -12.93
C MET A 100 15.41 -5.61 -11.99
N ASP A 101 16.50 -4.93 -11.65
CA ASP A 101 17.54 -5.48 -10.77
C ASP A 101 17.21 -5.29 -9.30
N VAL A 102 16.19 -4.49 -8.97
CA VAL A 102 15.77 -4.20 -7.59
C VAL A 102 14.29 -4.46 -7.38
N ALA A 103 13.93 -4.74 -6.14
CA ALA A 103 12.57 -4.71 -5.64
C ALA A 103 12.45 -3.60 -4.60
N ALA A 104 11.42 -2.75 -4.70
CA ALA A 104 11.14 -1.76 -3.67
C ALA A 104 10.42 -2.45 -2.51
N VAL A 105 11.09 -2.56 -1.37
CA VAL A 105 10.61 -3.31 -0.19
C VAL A 105 10.21 -2.34 0.91
N THR A 106 8.99 -2.49 1.40
CA THR A 106 8.48 -1.79 2.58
C THR A 106 8.42 -2.76 3.75
N PHE A 107 9.28 -2.57 4.75
CA PHE A 107 9.15 -3.22 6.05
C PHE A 107 8.12 -2.46 6.86
N ARG A 108 7.08 -3.14 7.35
CA ARG A 108 5.98 -2.55 8.10
C ARG A 108 5.67 -3.39 9.33
N ILE A 109 5.72 -2.78 10.50
CA ILE A 109 5.39 -3.44 11.77
C ILE A 109 4.48 -2.54 12.61
N ASP A 110 3.52 -3.17 13.29
CA ASP A 110 2.68 -2.52 14.29
C ASP A 110 3.22 -2.87 15.69
N HIS A 111 3.95 -1.94 16.31
CA HIS A 111 4.60 -2.14 17.59
C HIS A 111 4.65 -0.86 18.43
N LYS A 112 4.08 -0.95 19.64
CA LYS A 112 4.10 0.12 20.63
C LYS A 112 5.46 0.15 21.31
N ILE A 113 6.09 1.32 21.36
CA ILE A 113 7.39 1.56 22.00
C ILE A 113 7.26 2.65 23.07
N GLU A 114 8.24 2.74 23.97
CA GLU A 114 8.34 3.75 25.01
C GLU A 114 8.93 5.08 24.49
N GLU A 115 8.86 6.12 25.31
CA GLU A 115 9.38 7.44 24.94
C GLU A 115 10.90 7.42 24.84
N GLY A 116 11.44 7.95 23.74
CA GLY A 116 12.88 7.94 23.46
C GLY A 116 13.38 6.64 22.83
N GLU A 117 12.52 5.64 22.63
CA GLU A 117 12.87 4.46 21.85
C GLU A 117 12.71 4.69 20.34
N THR A 118 13.44 3.91 19.56
CA THR A 118 13.42 3.92 18.10
C THR A 118 13.44 2.50 17.56
N LEU A 119 12.72 2.26 16.47
CA LEU A 119 12.60 0.94 15.88
C LEU A 119 13.46 0.82 14.62
N HIS A 120 14.17 -0.28 14.47
CA HIS A 120 15.06 -0.56 13.36
C HIS A 120 14.83 -1.98 12.83
N VAL A 121 15.27 -2.24 11.60
CA VAL A 121 15.34 -3.58 11.00
C VAL A 121 16.78 -3.90 10.66
N VAL A 122 17.23 -5.08 11.09
CA VAL A 122 18.57 -5.61 10.82
C VAL A 122 18.44 -6.94 10.10
N GLY A 123 19.34 -7.23 9.16
CA GLY A 123 19.24 -8.45 8.37
C GLY A 123 20.54 -8.90 7.74
N SER A 124 20.43 -10.01 7.01
CA SER A 124 21.54 -10.73 6.39
C SER A 124 22.30 -9.99 5.29
N ILE A 125 21.68 -8.99 4.67
CA ILE A 125 22.29 -8.22 3.57
C ILE A 125 22.94 -6.94 4.09
N ASP A 126 23.91 -6.41 3.36
CA ASP A 126 24.66 -5.20 3.76
C ASP A 126 23.76 -3.96 3.92
N LEU A 127 22.74 -3.83 3.06
CA LEU A 127 21.73 -2.76 3.16
C LEU A 127 20.91 -2.79 4.45
N LEU A 128 20.81 -3.96 5.10
CA LEU A 128 20.17 -4.14 6.41
C LEU A 128 21.22 -4.34 7.52
N GLY A 129 22.47 -3.96 7.28
CA GLY A 129 23.55 -3.98 8.26
C GLY A 129 24.30 -5.31 8.39
N ALA A 130 23.98 -6.35 7.62
CA ALA A 130 24.64 -7.66 7.69
C ALA A 130 24.73 -8.23 9.14
N TRP A 131 23.61 -8.14 9.87
CA TRP A 131 23.46 -8.49 11.29
C TRP A 131 24.20 -7.60 12.30
N ASP A 132 24.82 -6.49 11.86
CA ASP A 132 25.34 -5.45 12.74
C ASP A 132 24.21 -4.47 13.12
N THR A 133 23.82 -4.45 14.40
CA THR A 133 22.73 -3.60 14.88
C THR A 133 23.07 -2.11 14.80
N SER A 134 24.36 -1.74 14.82
CA SER A 134 24.77 -0.34 14.66
C SER A 134 24.47 0.19 13.25
N ARG A 135 24.38 -0.72 12.27
CA ARG A 135 24.07 -0.44 10.86
C ARG A 135 22.62 -0.78 10.49
N ALA A 136 21.77 -1.09 11.47
CA ALA A 136 20.37 -1.42 11.25
C ALA A 136 19.62 -0.24 10.60
N LEU A 137 18.70 -0.54 9.69
CA LEU A 137 17.90 0.44 8.97
C LEU A 137 16.80 1.00 9.90
N PRO A 138 16.76 2.32 10.17
CA PRO A 138 15.73 2.91 11.02
C PRO A 138 14.36 2.91 10.35
N LEU A 139 13.30 2.60 11.12
CA LEU A 139 11.92 2.74 10.71
C LEU A 139 11.34 4.08 11.15
N VAL A 140 10.42 4.60 10.35
CA VAL A 140 9.71 5.86 10.60
C VAL A 140 8.30 5.58 11.07
N ARG A 141 7.91 6.19 12.19
CA ARG A 141 6.54 6.12 12.71
C ARG A 141 5.56 6.77 11.74
N GLN A 142 4.53 6.03 11.36
CA GLN A 142 3.49 6.50 10.46
C GLN A 142 2.46 7.36 11.20
N PRO A 143 1.92 8.41 10.55
CA PRO A 143 0.89 9.24 11.13
C PRO A 143 -0.38 8.43 11.42
N ALA A 144 -1.04 8.74 12.53
CA ALA A 144 -2.31 8.12 12.84
C ALA A 144 -3.35 8.45 11.76
N LYS A 145 -4.02 7.41 11.25
CA LYS A 145 -5.13 7.61 10.33
C LYS A 145 -6.27 8.27 11.10
N ARG A 146 -6.67 9.46 10.63
CA ARG A 146 -7.80 10.19 11.21
C ARG A 146 -9.07 9.37 11.06
N ASN A 147 -9.64 8.95 12.17
CA ASN A 147 -10.93 8.29 12.21
C ASN A 147 -12.03 9.35 12.34
N LEU A 148 -12.68 9.65 11.22
CA LEU A 148 -13.74 10.67 11.16
C LEU A 148 -14.97 10.27 11.98
N GLU A 149 -15.30 8.98 12.05
CA GLU A 149 -16.42 8.48 12.84
C GLU A 149 -16.17 8.66 14.34
N ALA A 150 -14.97 8.27 14.81
CA ALA A 150 -14.55 8.51 16.18
C ALA A 150 -14.58 10.00 16.53
N LEU A 151 -14.11 10.86 15.61
CA LEU A 151 -14.14 12.30 15.79
C LEU A 151 -15.57 12.85 15.93
N MET A 152 -16.49 12.42 15.05
CA MET A 152 -17.90 12.84 15.12
C MET A 152 -18.61 12.33 16.38
N ALA A 153 -18.18 11.18 16.89
CA ALA A 153 -18.70 10.58 18.13
C ALA A 153 -18.00 11.09 19.41
N GLY A 154 -17.05 12.04 19.31
CA GLY A 154 -16.27 12.53 20.46
C GLY A 154 -15.36 11.47 21.10
N LYS A 155 -15.10 10.37 20.40
CA LYS A 155 -14.24 9.28 20.87
C LYS A 155 -12.77 9.61 20.63
N PRO A 156 -11.86 9.12 21.49
CA PRO A 156 -10.43 9.26 21.27
C PRO A 156 -10.03 8.64 19.92
N GLN A 157 -9.07 9.27 19.25
CA GLN A 157 -8.50 8.71 18.02
C GLN A 157 -7.73 7.44 18.37
N PRO A 158 -7.78 6.40 17.52
CA PRO A 158 -7.00 5.19 17.75
C PRO A 158 -5.50 5.52 17.76
N GLU A 159 -4.77 4.97 18.72
CA GLU A 159 -3.32 5.08 18.75
C GLU A 159 -2.72 4.41 17.50
N CYS A 160 -1.72 5.05 16.89
CA CYS A 160 -0.99 4.50 15.75
C CYS A 160 0.43 4.13 16.18
N HIS A 161 0.71 2.83 16.07
CA HIS A 161 2.01 2.23 16.39
C HIS A 161 2.62 1.57 15.16
N ILE A 162 2.24 2.06 13.97
CA ILE A 162 2.77 1.56 12.70
C ILE A 162 4.11 2.23 12.41
N TRP A 163 5.10 1.42 12.09
CA TRP A 163 6.45 1.82 11.70
C TRP A 163 6.74 1.28 10.32
N GLU A 164 7.34 2.10 9.46
CA GLU A 164 7.71 1.69 8.10
C GLU A 164 9.11 2.15 7.69
N ALA A 165 9.80 1.31 6.93
CA ALA A 165 11.01 1.67 6.18
C ALA A 165 10.86 1.16 4.75
N CYS A 166 11.20 2.01 3.77
CA CYS A 166 11.21 1.67 2.37
C CYS A 166 12.64 1.67 1.85
N ILE A 167 13.04 0.61 1.16
CA ILE A 167 14.37 0.47 0.58
C ILE A 167 14.30 -0.38 -0.69
N ASP A 168 15.11 -0.04 -1.69
CA ASP A 168 15.29 -0.87 -2.87
C ASP A 168 16.34 -1.94 -2.57
N ILE A 169 15.96 -3.22 -2.70
CA ILE A 169 16.85 -4.36 -2.46
C ILE A 169 17.15 -5.04 -3.79
N PRO A 170 18.43 -5.32 -4.12
CA PRO A 170 18.78 -6.08 -5.31
C PRO A 170 18.11 -7.46 -5.30
N VAL A 171 17.44 -7.81 -6.40
CA VAL A 171 16.77 -9.13 -6.51
C VAL A 171 17.77 -10.29 -6.57
N ALA A 172 19.04 -9.99 -6.89
CA ALA A 172 20.16 -10.90 -6.86
C ALA A 172 20.45 -11.46 -5.46
N GLU A 173 20.05 -10.76 -4.38
CA GLU A 173 20.15 -11.27 -3.01
C GLU A 173 19.32 -12.55 -2.83
N GLY A 174 18.26 -12.74 -3.63
CA GLY A 174 17.47 -13.96 -3.73
C GLY A 174 16.59 -14.23 -2.50
N ARG A 175 17.19 -14.39 -1.33
CA ARG A 175 16.53 -14.62 -0.04
C ARG A 175 17.19 -13.77 1.04
N VAL A 176 16.39 -12.92 1.70
CA VAL A 176 16.82 -12.04 2.78
C VAL A 176 16.20 -12.48 4.09
N GLU A 177 17.02 -12.72 5.09
CA GLU A 177 16.60 -12.89 6.48
C GLU A 177 16.75 -11.59 7.25
N TYR A 178 15.81 -11.28 8.14
CA TYR A 178 15.85 -10.07 8.96
C TYR A 178 15.10 -10.23 10.29
N LYS A 179 15.35 -9.28 11.21
CA LYS A 179 14.71 -9.13 12.53
C LYS A 179 14.54 -7.66 12.86
N TYR A 180 13.59 -7.37 13.74
CA TYR A 180 13.42 -6.03 14.30
C TYR A 180 14.30 -5.80 15.53
N VAL A 181 14.76 -4.57 15.72
CA VAL A 181 15.56 -4.12 16.86
C VAL A 181 14.95 -2.85 17.43
N LEU A 182 14.69 -2.87 18.72
CA LEU A 182 14.29 -1.72 19.50
C LEU A 182 15.54 -1.10 20.10
N ARG A 183 15.78 0.18 19.85
CA ARG A 183 16.91 0.94 20.39
C ARG A 183 16.38 1.96 21.38
N GLY A 184 16.75 1.80 22.64
CA GLY A 184 16.33 2.67 23.74
C GLY A 184 17.49 3.12 24.62
N PRO A 185 17.23 3.98 25.62
CA PRO A 185 18.26 4.48 26.52
C PRO A 185 18.92 3.39 27.40
N ALA A 186 18.23 2.26 27.60
CA ALA A 186 18.75 1.10 28.33
C ALA A 186 19.60 0.15 27.47
N GLY A 187 19.71 0.41 26.15
CA GLY A 187 20.40 -0.45 25.18
C GLY A 187 19.48 -0.95 24.06
N ASP A 188 20.07 -1.75 23.16
CA ASP A 188 19.35 -2.36 22.04
C ASP A 188 18.72 -3.69 22.48
N LYS A 189 17.43 -3.88 22.16
CA LYS A 189 16.69 -5.12 22.32
C LYS A 189 16.28 -5.66 20.95
N GLN A 190 16.83 -6.81 20.58
CA GLN A 190 16.45 -7.48 19.33
C GLN A 190 15.24 -8.41 19.54
N GLU A 191 14.44 -8.52 18.49
CA GLU A 191 13.31 -9.45 18.39
C GLU A 191 13.74 -10.92 18.58
N GLU A 192 12.95 -11.65 19.36
CA GLU A 192 13.17 -13.05 19.71
C GLU A 192 12.50 -14.00 18.70
N GLY A 193 12.77 -15.30 18.81
CA GLY A 193 12.20 -16.31 17.91
C GLY A 193 12.85 -16.36 16.52
N ASP A 194 12.16 -17.00 15.57
CA ASP A 194 12.67 -17.23 14.21
C ASP A 194 12.82 -15.92 13.44
N LYS A 195 13.78 -15.89 12.52
CA LYS A 195 13.99 -14.75 11.61
C LYS A 195 12.82 -14.61 10.63
N HIS A 196 12.49 -13.37 10.26
CA HIS A 196 11.62 -13.12 9.12
C HIS A 196 12.35 -13.44 7.83
N ILE A 197 11.62 -13.89 6.81
CA ILE A 197 12.17 -14.33 5.53
C ILE A 197 11.46 -13.56 4.41
N LEU A 198 12.25 -12.91 3.56
CA LEU A 198 11.81 -12.25 2.34
C LEU A 198 12.45 -12.94 1.14
N GLN A 199 11.63 -13.52 0.27
CA GLN A 199 12.08 -14.07 -1.01
C GLN A 199 12.00 -12.96 -2.06
N LEU A 200 13.09 -12.69 -2.78
CA LEU A 200 13.19 -11.64 -3.80
C LEU A 200 13.29 -12.18 -5.23
N ALA A 201 13.53 -13.48 -5.38
CA ALA A 201 13.63 -14.11 -6.69
C ALA A 201 12.37 -13.82 -7.55
N GLY A 202 12.57 -13.21 -8.71
CA GLY A 202 11.50 -12.84 -9.65
C GLY A 202 10.76 -11.55 -9.32
N MET A 203 11.22 -10.76 -8.34
CA MET A 203 10.56 -9.51 -7.92
C MET A 203 11.12 -8.25 -8.58
N GLY A 204 11.82 -8.38 -9.70
CA GLY A 204 12.42 -7.26 -10.42
C GLY A 204 11.40 -6.18 -10.75
N GLY A 205 11.74 -4.92 -10.45
CA GLY A 205 10.91 -3.74 -10.67
C GLY A 205 9.60 -3.75 -9.87
N SER A 206 9.41 -4.70 -8.94
CA SER A 206 8.17 -4.88 -8.20
C SER A 206 8.22 -4.19 -6.85
N ARG A 207 7.05 -3.91 -6.28
CA ARG A 207 6.90 -3.37 -4.92
C ARG A 207 6.42 -4.47 -3.99
N CYS A 208 7.06 -4.63 -2.84
CA CYS A 208 6.72 -5.62 -1.82
C CYS A 208 6.49 -4.94 -0.48
N ARG A 209 5.53 -5.43 0.29
CA ARG A 209 5.30 -4.99 1.67
C ARG A 209 5.35 -6.19 2.61
N CYS A 210 6.31 -6.17 3.52
CA CYS A 210 6.40 -7.10 4.65
C CYS A 210 5.55 -6.52 5.79
N ALA A 211 4.38 -7.10 6.06
CA ALA A 211 3.49 -6.67 7.13
C ALA A 211 3.62 -7.62 8.31
N ASP A 212 4.45 -7.23 9.27
CA ASP A 212 4.95 -8.11 10.33
C ASP A 212 4.39 -7.74 11.70
N PHE A 213 4.61 -8.66 12.63
CA PHE A 213 4.37 -8.49 14.07
C PHE A 213 5.64 -8.87 14.83
N TRP A 214 5.85 -8.24 15.99
CA TRP A 214 6.99 -8.53 16.85
C TRP A 214 6.91 -9.98 17.38
N ARG A 215 7.91 -10.78 17.04
CA ARG A 215 8.08 -12.17 17.46
C ARG A 215 8.68 -12.24 18.87
N LYS A 216 8.15 -13.18 19.64
CA LYS A 216 8.60 -13.50 21.00
C LYS A 216 9.21 -14.91 21.00
N SER A 217 10.10 -15.20 21.94
CA SER A 217 10.57 -16.56 22.13
C SER A 217 9.39 -17.50 22.39
N LEU A 218 9.39 -18.65 21.71
CA LEU A 218 8.43 -19.74 21.94
C LEU A 218 8.90 -20.71 23.03
N LEU A 219 10.14 -20.55 23.52
CA LEU A 219 10.66 -21.36 24.61
C LEU A 219 10.13 -20.81 25.94
N PRO A 220 9.63 -21.68 26.85
CA PRO A 220 9.31 -21.25 28.22
C PRO A 220 10.58 -20.70 28.88
N PRO A 221 10.46 -19.72 29.80
CA PRO A 221 11.60 -19.28 30.59
C PRO A 221 12.19 -20.50 31.33
N GLU A 222 13.49 -20.69 31.22
CA GLU A 222 14.20 -21.67 32.06
C GLU A 222 14.12 -21.18 33.50
N ASP A 223 13.45 -21.96 34.37
CA ASP A 223 13.37 -21.77 35.84
C ASP A 223 14.74 -21.94 36.52
#